data_AF-A0A6J2XN26-F1
#
_entry.id   AF-A0A6J2XN26-F1
#
_cell.length_a   1.000
_cell.length_b   1.000
_cell.length_c   1.000
_cell.angle_alpha   90.00
_cell.angle_beta   90.00
_cell.angle_gamma   90.00
#
_symmetry.space_group_name_H-M   'P 1'
#
loop_
_entity.id
_entity.type
_entity.pdbx_description
1 polymer ?
#
loop_
_entity_poly.entity_id
_entity_poly.type
_entity_poly.pdbx_seq_one_letter_code
_entity_poly.pdbx_strand_id
1 'polypeptide(L)'
;MKSIIIISIFVTLALASPQGRTSKTYVPSEYERHQNEAARYQFSSNIDDHISDLTHQRSEERDGLSVKGMYSYSDGYYKRTVHYVADDKGYRVLRMEAVPLDGPHVDLAGTASVNSAAHGSHLAYRIQSIPVEGPVSKVVDTQ
;
A
#
# COMPACT_ATOMS: atom_id res chain seq x y z
N MET A 1 -11.40 49.22 -49.67
CA MET A 1 -10.53 48.07 -49.98
C MET A 1 -10.39 47.27 -48.69
N LYS A 2 -11.00 46.09 -48.61
CA LYS A 2 -11.07 45.26 -47.39
C LYS A 2 -10.26 43.99 -47.66
N SER A 3 -9.07 43.94 -47.10
CA SER A 3 -8.12 42.83 -47.23
C SER A 3 -8.58 41.67 -46.33
N ILE A 4 -8.90 40.52 -46.94
CA ILE A 4 -9.23 39.29 -46.21
C ILE A 4 -7.92 38.52 -46.03
N ILE A 5 -7.51 38.31 -44.78
CA ILE A 5 -6.36 37.47 -44.40
C ILE A 5 -6.87 36.02 -44.29
N ILE A 6 -6.36 35.14 -45.15
CA ILE A 6 -6.62 33.69 -45.09
C ILE A 6 -5.58 33.08 -44.13
N ILE A 7 -6.02 32.73 -42.92
CA ILE A 7 -5.20 32.01 -41.94
C ILE A 7 -5.17 30.53 -42.34
N SER A 8 -4.03 30.08 -42.85
CA SER A 8 -3.75 28.68 -43.16
C SER A 8 -3.50 27.90 -41.85
N ILE A 9 -4.50 27.15 -41.40
CA ILE A 9 -4.36 26.16 -40.33
C ILE A 9 -3.71 24.91 -40.95
N PHE A 10 -2.41 24.73 -40.70
CA PHE A 10 -1.73 23.45 -40.86
C PHE A 10 -2.19 22.52 -39.74
N VAL A 11 -3.20 21.69 -40.00
CA VAL A 11 -3.52 20.54 -39.14
C VAL A 11 -2.42 19.51 -39.34
N THR A 12 -1.43 19.50 -38.47
CA THR A 12 -0.49 18.40 -38.34
C THR A 12 -1.25 17.20 -37.78
N LEU A 13 -1.60 16.28 -38.67
CA LEU A 13 -2.09 14.96 -38.31
C LEU A 13 -0.93 14.20 -37.65
N ALA A 14 -0.88 14.23 -36.32
CA ALA A 14 0.02 13.37 -35.56
C ALA A 14 -0.41 11.92 -35.83
N LEU A 15 0.30 11.23 -36.74
CA LEU A 15 0.26 9.78 -36.77
C LEU A 15 0.72 9.32 -35.39
N ALA A 16 -0.23 8.88 -34.56
CA ALA A 16 0.06 8.06 -33.41
C ALA A 16 0.71 6.77 -33.94
N SER A 17 2.03 6.77 -34.01
CA SER A 17 2.78 5.54 -34.27
C SER A 17 2.39 4.55 -33.17
N PRO A 18 1.97 3.32 -33.51
CA PRO A 18 1.84 2.29 -32.50
C PRO A 18 3.24 2.13 -31.92
N GLN A 19 3.43 2.61 -30.69
CA GLN A 19 4.59 2.26 -29.91
C GLN A 19 4.48 0.76 -29.70
N GLY A 20 5.05 0.00 -30.65
CA GLY A 20 5.24 -1.43 -30.51
C GLY A 20 6.05 -1.59 -29.24
N ARG A 21 5.35 -1.91 -28.14
CA ARG A 21 5.99 -2.41 -26.93
C ARG A 21 6.66 -3.70 -27.37
N THR A 22 7.94 -3.61 -27.73
CA THR A 22 8.81 -4.76 -27.79
C THR A 22 8.96 -5.19 -26.34
N SER A 23 8.02 -6.02 -25.86
CA SER A 23 8.21 -6.71 -24.60
C SER A 23 9.40 -7.63 -24.81
N LYS A 24 10.60 -7.20 -24.40
CA LYS A 24 11.70 -8.13 -24.23
C LYS A 24 11.21 -9.18 -23.24
N THR A 25 11.00 -10.40 -23.73
CA THR A 25 10.73 -11.55 -22.87
C THR A 25 11.95 -11.73 -21.99
N TYR A 26 11.79 -11.48 -20.68
CA TYR A 26 12.84 -11.74 -19.70
C TYR A 26 13.04 -13.25 -19.61
N VAL A 27 14.27 -13.71 -19.86
CA VAL A 27 14.70 -15.09 -19.66
C VAL A 27 15.81 -15.05 -18.61
N PRO A 28 15.58 -15.56 -17.40
CA PRO A 28 16.61 -15.59 -16.37
C PRO A 28 17.73 -16.55 -16.77
N SER A 29 18.97 -16.17 -16.47
CA SER A 29 20.13 -17.07 -16.51
C SER A 29 19.98 -18.21 -15.51
N GLU A 30 20.74 -19.30 -15.71
CA GLU A 30 20.77 -20.42 -14.75
C GLU A 30 21.19 -19.98 -13.34
N TYR A 31 22.10 -19.01 -13.23
CA TYR A 31 22.51 -18.45 -11.95
C TYR A 31 21.37 -17.67 -11.25
N GLU A 32 20.59 -16.88 -12.00
CA GLU A 32 19.41 -16.19 -11.47
C GLU A 32 18.32 -17.18 -11.04
N ARG A 33 18.10 -18.25 -11.82
CA ARG A 33 17.15 -19.32 -11.45
C ARG A 33 17.52 -19.94 -10.10
N HIS A 34 18.79 -20.32 -9.93
CA HIS A 34 19.27 -20.91 -8.68
C HIS A 34 19.12 -19.95 -7.49
N GLN A 35 19.46 -18.66 -7.68
CA GLN A 35 19.23 -17.65 -6.64
C GLN A 35 17.75 -17.49 -6.29
N ASN A 36 16.86 -17.46 -7.28
CA ASN A 36 15.42 -17.31 -7.06
C ASN A 36 14.81 -18.50 -6.32
N GLU A 37 15.26 -19.72 -6.63
CA GLU A 37 14.86 -20.96 -5.94
C GLU A 37 15.41 -21.03 -4.50
N ALA A 38 16.60 -20.47 -4.25
CA ALA A 38 17.22 -20.40 -2.94
C ALA A 38 16.73 -19.22 -2.08
N ALA A 39 16.11 -18.20 -2.68
CA ALA A 39 15.71 -16.97 -1.99
C ALA A 39 14.68 -17.23 -0.89
N ARG A 40 15.00 -16.79 0.33
CA ARG A 40 14.11 -16.82 1.50
C ARG A 40 14.10 -15.45 2.17
N TYR A 41 12.92 -14.99 2.57
CA TYR A 41 12.80 -13.87 3.50
C TYR A 41 11.51 -13.98 4.30
N GLN A 42 11.48 -13.30 5.43
CA GLN A 42 10.27 -13.06 6.19
C GLN A 42 10.33 -11.65 6.76
N PHE A 43 9.20 -10.96 6.72
CA PHE A 43 9.03 -9.72 7.44
C PHE A 43 7.61 -9.55 7.97
N SER A 44 7.47 -8.67 8.95
CA SER A 44 6.19 -8.22 9.46
C SER A 44 6.27 -6.76 9.90
N SER A 45 5.19 -6.02 9.73
CA SER A 45 5.00 -4.68 10.27
C SER A 45 3.63 -4.57 10.94
N ASN A 46 3.56 -3.95 12.10
CA ASN A 46 2.34 -3.71 12.85
C ASN A 46 2.35 -2.30 13.43
N ILE A 47 1.38 -1.49 13.03
CA ILE A 47 1.04 -0.21 13.64
C ILE A 47 -0.33 -0.41 14.29
N ASP A 48 -0.35 -0.27 15.60
CA ASP A 48 -1.57 -0.32 16.42
C ASP A 48 -1.72 1.04 17.10
N ASP A 49 -2.54 1.91 16.51
CA ASP A 49 -2.72 3.30 16.95
C ASP A 49 -4.00 3.44 17.79
N HIS A 50 -3.84 3.55 19.10
CA HIS A 50 -4.95 3.78 20.03
C HIS A 50 -5.23 5.28 20.24
N ILE A 51 -4.55 6.17 19.50
CA ILE A 51 -4.87 7.61 19.52
C ILE A 51 -6.04 7.90 18.58
N SER A 52 -6.11 7.18 17.45
CA SER A 52 -7.16 7.35 16.42
C SER A 52 -7.84 6.06 15.98
N ASP A 53 -7.60 4.96 16.69
CA ASP A 53 -8.13 3.61 16.42
C ASP A 53 -7.82 3.05 15.01
N LEU A 54 -6.70 3.50 14.44
CA LEU A 54 -6.21 3.04 13.15
C LEU A 54 -5.25 1.87 13.32
N THR A 55 -5.32 0.89 12.42
CA THR A 55 -4.34 -0.21 12.42
C THR A 55 -3.81 -0.47 11.02
N HIS A 56 -2.51 -0.78 10.93
CA HIS A 56 -1.86 -1.21 9.70
C HIS A 56 -0.97 -2.40 9.99
N GLN A 57 -1.29 -3.55 9.41
CA GLN A 57 -0.56 -4.79 9.62
C GLN A 57 -0.14 -5.38 8.28
N ARG A 58 1.05 -5.94 8.21
CA ARG A 58 1.53 -6.71 7.05
C ARG A 58 2.45 -7.81 7.53
N SER A 59 2.35 -8.98 6.91
CA SER A 59 3.32 -10.06 7.07
C SER A 59 3.50 -10.76 5.74
N GLU A 60 4.74 -11.06 5.38
CA GLU A 60 5.05 -11.76 4.14
C GLU A 60 6.23 -12.70 4.35
N GLU A 61 6.14 -13.86 3.72
CA GLU A 61 7.16 -14.89 3.74
C GLU A 61 7.38 -15.34 2.30
N ARG A 62 8.64 -15.32 1.89
CA ARG A 62 9.09 -15.95 0.66
C ARG A 62 9.82 -17.23 0.97
N ASP A 63 9.37 -18.27 0.29
CA ASP A 63 9.95 -19.59 0.32
C ASP A 63 10.25 -20.02 -1.13
N GLY A 64 11.44 -19.66 -1.63
CA GLY A 64 11.90 -20.02 -2.97
C GLY A 64 11.10 -19.27 -4.03
N LEU A 65 10.35 -19.99 -4.86
CA LEU A 65 9.52 -19.40 -5.92
C LEU A 65 8.09 -19.04 -5.45
N SER A 66 7.77 -19.26 -4.17
CA SER A 66 6.47 -18.91 -3.61
C SER A 66 6.59 -17.77 -2.60
N VAL A 67 5.66 -16.83 -2.66
CA VAL A 67 5.45 -15.77 -1.67
C VAL A 67 4.04 -15.91 -1.14
N LYS A 68 3.88 -15.94 0.18
CA LYS A 68 2.58 -15.86 0.85
C LYS A 68 2.60 -14.69 1.81
N GLY A 69 1.47 -14.03 1.95
CA GLY A 69 1.39 -12.89 2.85
C GLY A 69 -0.02 -12.46 3.17
N MET A 70 -0.09 -11.44 4.00
CA MET A 70 -1.33 -10.79 4.38
C MET A 70 -1.05 -9.32 4.65
N TYR A 71 -2.02 -8.48 4.32
CA TYR A 71 -2.11 -7.12 4.84
C TYR A 71 -3.46 -6.91 5.51
N SER A 72 -3.47 -6.08 6.55
CA SER A 72 -4.66 -5.66 7.27
C SER A 72 -4.63 -4.15 7.48
N TYR A 73 -5.78 -3.52 7.33
CA TYR A 73 -5.96 -2.08 7.53
C TYR A 73 -7.28 -1.82 8.22
N SER A 74 -7.29 -0.90 9.19
CA SER A 74 -8.50 -0.37 9.82
C SER A 74 -8.56 1.15 9.66
N ASP A 75 -9.72 1.65 9.22
CA ASP A 75 -10.11 3.06 9.23
C ASP A 75 -10.91 3.45 10.49
N GLY A 76 -11.02 2.54 11.46
CA GLY A 76 -11.86 2.68 12.65
C GLY A 76 -13.31 2.22 12.44
N TYR A 77 -13.82 2.18 11.20
CA TYR A 77 -15.16 1.67 10.89
C TYR A 77 -15.15 0.24 10.36
N TYR A 78 -14.09 -0.14 9.65
CA TYR A 78 -13.89 -1.47 9.11
C TYR A 78 -12.43 -1.87 9.20
N LYS A 79 -12.18 -3.05 9.76
CA LYS A 79 -10.91 -3.76 9.60
C LYS A 79 -11.00 -4.69 8.40
N ARG A 80 -10.15 -4.47 7.40
CA ARG A 80 -10.06 -5.27 6.18
C ARG A 80 -8.77 -6.06 6.19
N THR A 81 -8.85 -7.37 5.98
CA THR A 81 -7.69 -8.26 5.93
C THR A 81 -7.71 -9.03 4.62
N VAL A 82 -6.57 -9.08 3.93
CA VAL A 82 -6.42 -9.79 2.66
C VAL A 82 -5.23 -10.72 2.75
N HIS A 83 -5.45 -12.00 2.44
CA HIS A 83 -4.42 -13.01 2.34
C HIS A 83 -4.13 -13.28 0.87
N TYR A 84 -2.87 -13.34 0.49
CA TYR A 84 -2.43 -13.52 -0.89
C TYR A 84 -1.30 -14.54 -1.03
N VAL A 85 -1.14 -15.03 -2.25
CA VAL A 85 -0.02 -15.87 -2.67
C VAL A 85 0.43 -15.47 -4.07
N ALA A 86 1.72 -15.56 -4.32
CA ALA A 86 2.33 -15.51 -5.65
C ALA A 86 3.23 -16.72 -5.82
N ASP A 87 2.96 -17.56 -6.81
CA ASP A 87 3.69 -18.78 -7.11
C ASP A 87 3.75 -19.00 -8.64
N ASP A 88 3.96 -20.24 -9.07
CA ASP A 88 3.98 -20.66 -10.48
C ASP A 88 2.66 -20.38 -11.23
N LYS A 89 1.54 -20.24 -10.49
CA LYS A 89 0.22 -19.88 -11.04
C LYS A 89 -0.03 -18.37 -11.03
N GLY A 90 0.98 -17.57 -10.66
CA GLY A 90 0.89 -16.12 -10.57
C GLY A 90 0.29 -15.63 -9.25
N TYR A 91 0.09 -14.31 -9.17
CA TYR A 91 -0.47 -13.65 -7.99
C TYR A 91 -1.98 -13.87 -7.89
N ARG A 92 -2.46 -14.19 -6.69
CA ARG A 92 -3.90 -14.29 -6.38
C ARG A 92 -4.19 -13.99 -4.91
N VAL A 93 -5.40 -13.49 -4.67
CA VAL A 93 -5.97 -13.37 -3.33
C VAL A 93 -6.61 -14.70 -2.95
N LEU A 94 -6.29 -15.20 -1.76
CA LEU A 94 -6.83 -16.45 -1.22
C LEU A 94 -8.07 -16.21 -0.36
N ARG A 95 -8.06 -15.13 0.42
CA ARG A 95 -9.13 -14.80 1.36
C ARG A 95 -9.18 -13.30 1.58
N MET A 96 -10.39 -12.78 1.74
CA MET A 96 -10.64 -11.40 2.19
C MET A 96 -11.64 -11.45 3.33
N GLU A 97 -11.40 -10.60 4.33
CA GLU A 97 -12.26 -10.43 5.50
C GLU A 97 -12.51 -8.94 5.70
N ALA A 98 -13.73 -8.60 6.10
CA ALA A 98 -14.11 -7.26 6.51
C ALA A 98 -14.89 -7.37 7.82
N VAL A 99 -14.36 -6.76 8.87
CA VAL A 99 -14.98 -6.75 10.20
C VAL A 99 -15.45 -5.32 10.47
N PRO A 100 -16.76 -5.08 10.68
CA PRO A 100 -17.26 -3.78 11.08
C PRO A 100 -16.79 -3.45 12.50
N LEU A 101 -16.54 -2.17 12.75
CA LEU A 101 -16.07 -1.60 14.01
C LEU A 101 -16.94 -0.39 14.37
N ASP A 102 -16.85 0.06 15.61
CA ASP A 102 -17.69 1.12 16.18
C ASP A 102 -17.16 2.54 15.88
N GLY A 103 -16.54 2.72 14.72
CA GLY A 103 -15.89 3.97 14.35
C GLY A 103 -14.56 4.22 15.09
N PRO A 104 -13.78 5.20 14.61
CA PRO A 104 -12.55 5.59 15.30
C PRO A 104 -12.89 6.42 16.54
N HIS A 105 -12.37 6.03 17.71
CA HIS A 105 -12.39 6.85 18.91
C HIS A 105 -11.06 7.58 19.05
N VAL A 106 -11.13 8.88 19.29
CA VAL A 106 -9.92 9.68 19.51
C VAL A 106 -9.59 9.70 21.00
N ASP A 107 -8.43 9.13 21.36
CA ASP A 107 -7.86 9.24 22.71
C ASP A 107 -6.57 10.07 22.66
N LEU A 108 -6.67 11.33 23.06
CA LEU A 108 -5.53 12.27 23.12
C LEU A 108 -4.54 11.99 24.26
N ALA A 109 -4.80 11.00 25.10
CA ALA A 109 -3.82 10.44 26.03
C ALA A 109 -3.33 9.05 25.58
N GLY A 110 -3.87 8.55 24.47
CA GLY A 110 -3.58 7.26 23.88
C GLY A 110 -2.15 7.16 23.33
N THR A 111 -1.82 5.96 22.87
CA THR A 111 -0.49 5.66 22.33
C THR A 111 -0.57 4.83 21.07
N ALA A 112 0.39 5.01 20.17
CA ALA A 112 0.57 4.15 19.02
C ALA A 112 1.78 3.23 19.22
N SER A 113 1.59 1.94 19.01
CA SER A 113 2.68 0.95 19.03
C SER A 113 3.11 0.65 17.61
N VAL A 114 4.41 0.77 17.33
CA VAL A 114 4.98 0.42 16.03
C VAL A 114 5.97 -0.71 16.21
N ASN A 115 5.74 -1.80 15.48
CA ASN A 115 6.58 -2.98 15.48
C ASN A 115 6.94 -3.35 14.05
N SER A 116 8.19 -3.68 13.80
CA SER A 116 8.67 -4.21 12.54
C SER A 116 9.68 -5.32 12.80
N ALA A 117 9.61 -6.38 12.01
CA ALA A 117 10.60 -7.44 12.01
C ALA A 117 10.98 -7.74 10.56
N ALA A 118 12.27 -7.73 10.25
CA ALA A 118 12.79 -8.09 8.94
C ALA A 118 14.23 -8.57 9.08
N HIS A 119 14.61 -9.61 8.33
CA HIS A 119 16.00 -10.10 8.28
C HIS A 119 16.62 -10.36 9.67
N GLY A 120 15.83 -10.91 10.60
CA GLY A 120 16.27 -11.20 11.98
C GLY A 120 16.40 -9.96 12.88
N SER A 121 16.16 -8.76 12.38
CA SER A 121 16.15 -7.52 13.15
C SER A 121 14.73 -7.17 13.60
N HIS A 122 14.60 -6.62 14.81
CA HIS A 122 13.33 -6.16 15.36
C HIS A 122 13.42 -4.69 15.77
N LEU A 123 12.43 -3.91 15.33
CA LEU A 123 12.22 -2.52 15.74
C LEU A 123 10.89 -2.46 16.47
N ALA A 124 10.90 -1.98 17.70
CA ALA A 124 9.70 -1.71 18.48
C ALA A 124 9.83 -0.36 19.17
N TYR A 125 8.85 0.52 18.98
CA TYR A 125 8.77 1.79 19.68
C TYR A 125 7.31 2.18 19.92
N ARG A 126 7.13 3.11 20.86
CA ARG A 126 5.83 3.64 21.25
C ARG A 126 5.81 5.14 21.02
N ILE A 127 4.73 5.62 20.42
CA ILE A 127 4.42 7.05 20.28
C ILE A 127 3.35 7.36 21.32
N GLN A 128 3.57 8.43 22.07
CA GLN A 128 2.57 8.97 22.97
C GLN A 128 2.11 10.31 22.41
N SER A 129 0.80 10.54 22.42
CA SER A 129 0.24 11.85 22.13
C SER A 129 0.64 12.84 23.24
N ILE A 130 1.12 14.01 22.85
CA ILE A 130 1.33 15.13 23.77
C ILE A 130 0.26 16.16 23.40
N PRO A 131 -0.74 16.40 24.27
CA PRO A 131 -1.73 17.44 24.02
C PRO A 131 -1.03 18.78 23.85
N VAL A 132 -1.26 19.43 22.71
CA VAL A 132 -0.81 20.81 22.47
C VAL A 132 -2.03 21.70 22.68
N GLU A 133 -1.93 22.67 23.59
CA GLU A 133 -2.96 23.71 23.72
C GLU A 133 -3.00 24.54 22.44
N GLY A 134 -4.09 24.41 21.69
CA GLY A 134 -4.39 25.17 20.47
C GLY A 134 -5.88 25.43 20.37
N PRO A 135 -6.34 26.31 19.46
CA PRO A 135 -7.75 26.56 19.27
C PRO A 135 -8.43 25.25 18.81
N VAL A 136 -9.11 24.58 19.73
CA VAL A 136 -9.96 23.43 19.42
C VAL A 136 -11.07 23.96 18.50
N SER A 137 -11.11 23.49 17.25
CA SER A 137 -12.26 23.73 16.38
C SER A 137 -13.49 23.23 17.14
N LYS A 138 -14.33 24.16 17.60
CA LYS A 138 -15.58 23.81 18.24
C LYS A 138 -16.37 23.01 17.22
N VAL A 139 -16.57 21.72 17.49
CA VAL A 139 -17.59 20.94 16.78
C VAL A 139 -18.91 21.64 17.14
N VAL A 140 -19.47 22.35 16.17
CA VAL A 140 -20.78 22.95 16.31
C VAL A 140 -21.76 21.81 16.09
N ASP A 141 -22.31 21.27 17.18
CA ASP A 141 -23.47 20.40 17.11
C ASP A 141 -24.57 21.16 16.38
N THR A 142 -24.88 20.72 15.17
CA THR A 142 -25.96 21.29 14.38
C THR A 142 -27.24 20.59 14.84
N GLN A 143 -28.13 21.35 15.49
CA GLN A 143 -29.47 20.88 15.89
C GLN A 143 -30.35 20.62 14.66
#